data_AF-A0A3N9US59-F1
#
_entry.id   AF-A0A3N9US59-F1
#
_cell.length_a   1.000
_cell.length_b   1.000
_cell.length_c   1.000
_cell.angle_alpha   90.00
_cell.angle_beta   90.00
_cell.angle_gamma   90.00
#
_symmetry.space_group_name_H-M   'P 1'
#
loop_
_entity.id
_entity.type
_entity.pdbx_description
1 polymer ?
#
loop_
_entity_poly.entity_id
_entity_poly.type
_entity_poly.pdbx_seq_one_letter_code
_entity_poly.pdbx_strand_id
1 'polypeptide(L)'
;MRNIYTVEQFEILHNELHFSLNENGAAIQITPAGQVIADSDQLSFIYLVEEGNEFSYLSFPQSIWSSLVQLLQHELTPYIVIGNERKELVNFNDELQMLIFNIEGNDNYGSLFVTAVENEFQVILQNDTI
;
A
#
# COMPACT_ATOMS: atom_id res chain seq x y z
N MET A 1 -5.26 -15.82 14.15
CA MET A 1 -4.52 -16.01 12.87
C MET A 1 -4.80 -14.75 12.11
N ARG A 2 -3.77 -13.98 11.74
CA ARG A 2 -3.97 -12.66 11.13
C ARG A 2 -4.52 -12.84 9.71
N ASN A 3 -5.56 -12.10 9.36
CA ASN A 3 -6.08 -12.12 8.00
C ASN A 3 -5.19 -11.25 7.10
N ILE A 4 -5.02 -11.69 5.86
CA ILE A 4 -4.33 -10.93 4.82
C ILE A 4 -5.31 -10.76 3.68
N TYR A 5 -5.71 -9.51 3.44
CA TYR A 5 -6.59 -9.15 2.34
C TYR A 5 -5.77 -8.56 1.21
N THR A 6 -5.73 -9.24 0.07
CA THR A 6 -4.96 -8.79 -1.09
C THR A 6 -5.76 -7.79 -1.90
N VAL A 7 -5.15 -6.63 -2.15
CA VAL A 7 -5.64 -5.63 -3.10
C VAL A 7 -5.31 -6.08 -4.51
N GLU A 8 -6.34 -6.21 -5.35
CA GLU A 8 -6.17 -6.67 -6.74
C GLU A 8 -6.69 -5.66 -7.77
N GLN A 9 -7.54 -4.73 -7.35
CA GLN A 9 -8.16 -3.75 -8.23
C GLN A 9 -8.03 -2.35 -7.63
N PHE A 10 -7.96 -1.36 -8.51
CA PHE A 10 -8.00 0.04 -8.13
C PHE A 10 -8.73 0.86 -9.19
N GLU A 11 -9.31 1.98 -8.76
CA GLU A 11 -9.92 2.98 -9.61
C GLU A 11 -9.46 4.37 -9.17
N ILE A 12 -9.07 5.22 -10.12
CA ILE A 12 -8.78 6.63 -9.85
C ILE A 12 -10.01 7.45 -10.18
N LEU A 13 -10.50 8.18 -9.18
CA LEU A 13 -11.67 9.07 -9.29
C LEU A 13 -11.30 10.45 -8.77
N HIS A 14 -11.23 11.43 -9.67
CA HIS A 14 -10.80 12.80 -9.34
C HIS A 14 -9.41 12.83 -8.66
N ASN A 15 -9.37 13.12 -7.35
CA ASN A 15 -8.14 13.20 -6.55
C ASN A 15 -8.01 12.02 -5.56
N GLU A 16 -8.65 10.89 -5.86
CA GLU A 16 -8.80 9.77 -4.96
C GLU A 16 -8.40 8.47 -5.68
N LEU A 17 -7.72 7.58 -4.97
CA LEU A 17 -7.41 6.24 -5.43
C LEU A 17 -8.19 5.24 -4.57
N HIS A 18 -9.09 4.49 -5.19
CA HIS A 18 -9.99 3.55 -4.53
C HIS A 18 -9.52 2.13 -4.79
N PHE A 19 -9.00 1.47 -3.77
CA PHE A 19 -8.61 0.06 -3.82
C PHE A 19 -9.79 -0.85 -3.56
N SER A 20 -9.78 -2.04 -4.15
CA SER A 20 -10.76 -3.09 -3.93
C SER A 20 -10.09 -4.45 -3.73
N LEU A 21 -10.70 -5.26 -2.86
CA LEU A 21 -10.31 -6.64 -2.56
C LEU A 21 -10.98 -7.61 -3.55
N ASN A 22 -10.35 -8.76 -3.81
CA ASN A 22 -10.95 -9.83 -4.61
C ASN A 22 -12.04 -10.62 -3.86
N GLU A 23 -12.06 -10.50 -2.53
CA GLU A 23 -13.00 -11.23 -1.69
C GLU A 23 -14.36 -10.53 -1.65
N ASN A 24 -15.44 -11.32 -1.49
CA ASN A 24 -16.77 -10.77 -1.19
C ASN A 24 -16.74 -10.10 0.19
N GLY A 25 -16.34 -8.83 0.23
CA GLY A 25 -16.04 -8.07 1.44
C GLY A 25 -17.24 -7.71 2.32
N ALA A 26 -18.43 -8.27 2.07
CA ALA A 26 -19.67 -7.92 2.78
C ALA A 26 -19.61 -8.14 4.31
N ALA A 27 -18.64 -8.90 4.82
CA ALA A 27 -18.43 -9.15 6.25
C ALA A 27 -17.09 -8.62 6.80
N ILE A 28 -16.24 -8.01 5.98
CA ILE A 28 -14.93 -7.52 6.44
C ILE A 28 -15.15 -6.22 7.24
N GLN A 29 -14.64 -6.19 8.47
CA GLN A 29 -14.77 -5.05 9.38
C GLN A 29 -13.39 -4.66 9.90
N ILE A 30 -12.77 -3.73 9.19
CA ILE A 30 -11.41 -3.28 9.50
C ILE A 30 -11.36 -1.77 9.76
N THR A 31 -10.44 -1.36 10.62
CA THR A 31 -10.13 0.04 10.90
C THR A 31 -8.71 0.36 10.46
N PRO A 32 -8.49 1.41 9.63
CA PRO A 32 -7.16 1.84 9.23
C PRO A 32 -6.25 2.18 10.43
N ALA A 33 -5.04 1.60 10.49
CA ALA A 33 -4.12 1.79 11.62
C ALA A 33 -2.96 2.76 11.33
N GLY A 34 -2.82 3.24 10.09
CA GLY A 34 -1.90 4.32 9.73
C GLY A 34 -0.43 3.95 9.64
N GLN A 35 -0.11 2.69 9.34
CA GLN A 35 1.27 2.21 9.21
C GLN A 35 1.43 1.32 7.97
N VAL A 36 2.51 1.55 7.22
CA VAL A 36 2.92 0.71 6.08
C VAL A 36 4.23 -0.02 6.44
N ILE A 37 4.29 -1.32 6.17
CA ILE A 37 5.50 -2.15 6.30
C ILE A 37 5.79 -2.89 5.00
N ALA A 38 7.01 -3.40 4.84
CA ALA A 38 7.39 -4.23 3.70
C ALA A 38 7.23 -5.72 4.03
N ASP A 39 6.72 -6.49 3.07
CA ASP A 39 6.86 -7.93 3.00
C ASP A 39 7.70 -8.25 1.75
N SER A 40 9.02 -8.30 1.97
CA SER A 40 10.01 -8.47 0.92
C SER A 40 9.94 -9.84 0.25
N ASP A 41 9.57 -10.87 1.01
CA ASP A 41 9.50 -12.24 0.51
C ASP A 41 8.36 -12.38 -0.51
N GLN A 42 7.27 -11.64 -0.31
CA GLN A 42 6.09 -11.66 -1.17
C GLN A 42 6.03 -10.51 -2.19
N LEU A 43 7.09 -9.68 -2.26
CA LEU A 43 7.12 -8.47 -3.09
C LEU A 43 5.86 -7.61 -2.91
N SER A 44 5.55 -7.27 -1.65
CA SER A 44 4.37 -6.48 -1.33
C SER A 44 4.62 -5.44 -0.25
N PHE A 45 3.83 -4.35 -0.32
CA PHE A 45 3.67 -3.45 0.81
C PHE A 45 2.44 -3.88 1.62
N ILE A 46 2.51 -3.73 2.93
CA ILE A 46 1.45 -4.12 3.84
C ILE A 46 0.99 -2.90 4.62
N TYR A 47 -0.30 -2.58 4.53
CA TYR A 47 -0.91 -1.59 5.42
C TYR A 47 -1.60 -2.29 6.59
N LEU A 48 -1.32 -1.82 7.80
CA LEU A 48 -1.90 -2.38 9.01
C LEU A 48 -3.34 -1.91 9.22
N VAL A 49 -4.19 -2.83 9.61
CA VAL A 49 -5.58 -2.55 10.01
C VAL A 49 -5.95 -3.30 11.28
N GLU A 50 -6.81 -2.71 12.09
CA GLU A 50 -7.40 -3.36 13.25
C GLU A 50 -8.64 -4.15 12.81
N GLU A 51 -8.74 -5.41 13.24
CA GLU A 51 -9.90 -6.27 13.03
C GLU A 51 -10.32 -6.88 14.38
N GLY A 52 -11.36 -6.32 14.99
CA GLY A 52 -11.75 -6.68 16.36
C GLY A 52 -10.68 -6.30 17.38
N ASN A 53 -10.01 -7.29 17.96
CA ASN A 53 -8.93 -7.10 18.95
C ASN A 53 -7.55 -7.52 18.43
N GLU A 54 -7.43 -7.83 17.13
CA GLU A 54 -6.16 -8.24 16.49
C GLU A 54 -5.81 -7.28 15.34
N PHE A 55 -4.56 -7.37 14.87
CA PHE A 55 -4.15 -6.74 13.61
C PHE A 55 -4.33 -7.71 12.45
N SER A 56 -4.88 -7.19 11.36
CA SER A 56 -4.96 -7.80 10.04
C SER A 56 -4.26 -6.90 9.03
N TYR A 57 -4.09 -7.38 7.80
CA TYR A 57 -3.24 -6.75 6.80
C TYR A 57 -3.99 -6.50 5.50
N LEU A 58 -3.79 -5.32 4.91
CA LEU A 58 -4.05 -5.08 3.50
C LEU A 58 -2.73 -5.26 2.74
N SER A 59 -2.66 -6.25 1.85
CA SER A 59 -1.48 -6.49 1.02
C SER A 59 -1.62 -5.80 -0.32
N PHE A 60 -0.59 -5.05 -0.69
CA PHE A 60 -0.42 -4.30 -1.92
C PHE A 60 0.69 -4.97 -2.74
N PRO A 61 0.35 -6.03 -3.51
CA PRO A 61 1.33 -6.79 -4.28
C PRO A 61 1.91 -5.95 -5.42
N GLN A 62 3.05 -6.39 -5.94
CA GLN A 62 3.73 -5.70 -7.05
C GLN A 62 2.82 -5.36 -8.24
N SER A 63 1.80 -6.20 -8.52
CA SER A 63 0.84 -5.96 -9.61
C SER A 63 0.07 -4.64 -9.49
N ILE A 64 -0.04 -4.05 -8.31
CA ILE A 64 -0.72 -2.78 -8.10
C ILE A 64 0.24 -1.60 -7.96
N TRP A 65 1.57 -1.81 -7.89
CA TRP A 65 2.50 -0.74 -7.50
C TRP A 65 2.50 0.47 -8.44
N SER A 66 2.24 0.27 -9.72
CA SER A 66 2.03 1.37 -10.67
C SER A 66 0.92 2.36 -10.26
N SER A 67 -0.09 1.91 -9.51
CA SER A 67 -1.11 2.77 -8.90
C SER A 67 -0.60 3.50 -7.66
N LEU A 68 0.30 2.89 -6.89
CA LEU A 68 0.96 3.54 -5.75
C LEU A 68 1.94 4.63 -6.20
N VAL A 69 2.60 4.42 -7.34
CA VAL A 69 3.41 5.48 -7.97
C VAL A 69 2.51 6.67 -8.32
N GLN A 70 1.37 6.44 -8.98
CA GLN A 70 0.40 7.49 -9.29
C GLN A 70 -0.17 8.17 -8.04
N LEU A 71 -0.43 7.39 -6.98
CA LEU A 71 -0.87 7.89 -5.67
C LEU A 71 0.09 8.94 -5.12
N LEU A 72 1.39 8.64 -5.12
CA LEU A 72 2.42 9.54 -4.59
C LEU A 72 2.69 10.71 -5.55
N GLN A 73 2.78 10.46 -6.86
CA GLN A 73 3.06 11.51 -7.85
C GLN A 73 1.98 12.60 -7.92
N HIS A 74 0.73 12.22 -7.70
CA HIS A 74 -0.41 13.12 -7.83
C HIS A 74 -1.05 13.46 -6.48
N GLU A 75 -0.42 13.07 -5.37
CA GLU A 75 -0.92 13.29 -4.01
C GLU A 75 -2.40 12.87 -3.86
N LEU A 76 -2.76 11.72 -4.45
CA LEU A 76 -4.13 11.22 -4.37
C LEU A 76 -4.42 10.79 -2.93
N THR A 77 -5.67 10.86 -2.52
CA THR A 77 -6.10 10.35 -1.21
C THR A 77 -6.48 8.87 -1.36
N PRO A 78 -5.82 7.94 -0.64
CA PRO A 78 -6.06 6.51 -0.79
C PRO A 78 -7.23 6.03 0.07
N TYR A 79 -8.07 5.18 -0.50
CA TYR A 79 -9.20 4.56 0.18
C TYR A 79 -9.30 3.08 -0.14
N ILE A 80 -9.78 2.29 0.82
CA ILE A 80 -10.21 0.91 0.59
C ILE A 80 -11.75 0.86 0.52
N VAL A 81 -12.28 0.21 -0.50
CA VAL A 81 -13.72 -0.02 -0.69
C VAL A 81 -14.04 -1.45 -0.28
N ILE A 82 -14.96 -1.59 0.68
CA ILE A 82 -15.38 -2.87 1.26
C ILE A 82 -16.90 -2.90 1.32
N GLY A 83 -17.52 -3.70 0.45
CA GLY A 83 -18.97 -3.70 0.28
C GLY A 83 -19.46 -2.31 -0.14
N ASN A 84 -20.29 -1.68 0.71
CA ASN A 84 -20.81 -0.34 0.49
C ASN A 84 -20.07 0.75 1.28
N GLU A 85 -19.04 0.36 2.05
CA GLU A 85 -18.24 1.30 2.83
C GLU A 85 -16.94 1.64 2.10
N ARG A 86 -16.49 2.87 2.35
CA ARG A 86 -15.21 3.39 1.90
C ARG A 86 -14.47 3.94 3.10
N LYS A 87 -13.24 3.51 3.32
CA LYS A 87 -12.39 3.92 4.46
C LYS A 87 -11.09 4.51 3.96
N GLU A 88 -10.73 5.68 4.47
CA GLU A 88 -9.46 6.32 4.12
C GLU A 88 -8.29 5.56 4.71
N LEU A 89 -7.24 5.32 3.93
CA LEU A 89 -6.00 4.76 4.44
C LEU A 89 -5.15 5.90 4.98
N VAL A 90 -5.49 6.36 6.18
CA VAL A 90 -4.82 7.48 6.86
C VAL A 90 -3.31 7.27 6.92
N ASN A 91 -2.52 8.34 6.77
CA ASN A 91 -1.05 8.33 6.75
C ASN A 91 -0.39 7.45 5.66
N PHE A 92 -1.15 6.82 4.76
CA PHE A 92 -0.60 5.85 3.84
C PHE A 92 0.47 6.45 2.91
N ASN A 93 0.24 7.65 2.37
CA ASN A 93 1.20 8.29 1.45
C ASN A 93 2.53 8.57 2.16
N ASP A 94 2.48 9.20 3.35
CA ASP A 94 3.66 9.53 4.14
C ASP A 94 4.44 8.27 4.55
N GLU A 95 3.74 7.25 5.05
CA GLU A 95 4.34 5.98 5.48
C GLU A 95 4.97 5.23 4.30
N LEU A 96 4.26 5.13 3.17
CA LEU A 96 4.78 4.47 1.98
C LEU A 96 6.00 5.21 1.44
N GLN A 97 5.95 6.54 1.35
CA GLN A 97 7.07 7.35 0.88
C GLN A 97 8.30 7.17 1.78
N MET A 98 8.14 7.31 3.11
CA MET A 98 9.23 7.06 4.06
C MET A 98 9.80 5.65 3.90
N LEU A 99 8.94 4.64 3.73
CA LEU A 99 9.38 3.26 3.56
C LEU A 99 10.17 3.06 2.26
N ILE A 100 9.74 3.65 1.15
CA ILE A 100 10.45 3.59 -0.14
C ILE A 100 11.88 4.16 0.01
N PHE A 101 12.04 5.32 0.65
CA PHE A 101 13.37 5.90 0.89
C PHE A 101 14.22 5.07 1.86
N ASN A 102 13.62 4.37 2.82
CA ASN A 102 14.35 3.46 3.71
C ASN A 102 14.81 2.16 3.01
N ILE A 103 14.15 1.78 1.92
CA ILE A 103 14.47 0.58 1.13
C ILE A 103 15.59 0.87 0.12
N GLU A 104 15.66 2.08 -0.44
CA GLU A 104 16.67 2.47 -1.43
C GLU A 104 18.10 2.13 -0.96
N GLY A 105 18.82 1.34 -1.76
CA GLY A 105 20.19 0.89 -1.47
C GLY A 105 20.35 -0.02 -0.24
N ASN A 106 19.26 -0.50 0.37
CA ASN A 106 19.28 -1.26 1.61
C ASN A 106 18.97 -2.75 1.40
N ASP A 107 19.99 -3.51 1.01
CA ASP A 107 19.91 -4.95 0.75
C ASP A 107 19.40 -5.81 1.93
N ASN A 108 19.26 -5.26 3.14
CA ASN A 108 18.66 -5.97 4.28
C ASN A 108 17.17 -6.31 4.06
N TYR A 109 16.51 -5.61 3.13
CA TYR A 109 15.15 -5.95 2.66
C TYR A 109 15.15 -7.01 1.55
N GLY A 110 16.31 -7.57 1.19
CA GLY A 110 16.45 -8.52 0.10
C GLY A 110 16.64 -7.82 -1.24
N SER A 111 17.74 -8.12 -1.93
CA SER A 111 18.17 -7.43 -3.14
C SER A 111 17.13 -7.45 -4.27
N LEU A 112 16.35 -8.53 -4.40
CA LEU A 112 15.27 -8.62 -5.38
C LEU A 112 14.17 -7.58 -5.10
N PHE A 113 13.75 -7.46 -3.85
CA PHE A 113 12.71 -6.50 -3.44
C PHE A 113 13.22 -5.07 -3.56
N VAL A 114 14.43 -4.79 -3.08
CA VAL A 114 15.09 -3.48 -3.23
C VAL A 114 15.14 -3.05 -4.70
N THR A 115 15.67 -3.91 -5.57
CA THR A 115 15.76 -3.63 -7.02
C THR A 115 14.37 -3.41 -7.63
N ALA A 116 13.35 -4.16 -7.21
CA ALA A 116 12.00 -3.99 -7.72
C ALA A 116 11.39 -2.65 -7.30
N VAL A 117 11.59 -2.24 -6.04
CA VAL A 117 11.13 -0.95 -5.51
C VAL A 117 11.85 0.20 -6.22
N GLU A 118 13.18 0.15 -6.34
CA GLU A 118 13.95 1.20 -7.02
C GLU A 118 13.53 1.38 -8.48
N ASN A 119 13.24 0.29 -9.20
CA ASN A 119 12.80 0.36 -10.59
C ASN A 119 11.37 0.93 -10.73
N GLU A 120 10.42 0.46 -9.92
CA GLU A 120 9.02 0.87 -10.04
C GLU A 120 8.82 2.31 -9.53
N PHE A 121 9.47 2.67 -8.43
CA PHE A 121 9.34 3.97 -7.75
C PHE A 121 10.46 4.96 -8.13
N GLN A 122 11.20 4.71 -9.22
CA GLN A 122 12.31 5.55 -9.67
C GLN A 122 11.94 7.04 -9.73
N VAL A 123 10.74 7.35 -10.20
CA VAL A 123 10.26 8.74 -10.32
C VAL A 123 10.00 9.42 -8.97
N ILE A 124 9.69 8.64 -7.92
CA ILE A 124 9.53 9.15 -6.56
C ILE A 124 10.90 9.42 -5.95
N LEU A 125 11.83 8.47 -6.07
CA LEU A 125 13.19 8.55 -5.51
C LEU A 125 14.01 9.71 -6.09
N GLN A 126 13.81 10.04 -7.37
CA GLN A 126 14.54 11.13 -8.02
C GLN A 126 14.07 12.54 -7.62
N ASN A 127 12.85 12.68 -7.11
CA ASN A 127 12.25 13.99 -6.78
C ASN A 127 12.79 14.63 -5.50
N ASP A 128 13.55 13.89 -4.68
CA ASP A 128 14.21 14.43 -3.47
C ASP A 128 15.52 15.19 -3.76
N THR A 129 15.87 15.36 -5.05
CA THR A 129 17.06 16.10 -5.48
C THR A 129 16.71 17.57 -5.81
N ILE A 130 16.23 18.36 -4.83
CA ILE A 130 16.08 19.83 -4.98
C ILE A 130 16.60 20.57 -3.75
#